data_AF-A0A818NWS3-F1
#
_entry.id   AF-A0A818NWS3-F1
#
_cell.length_a   1.000
_cell.length_b   1.000
_cell.length_c   1.000
_cell.angle_alpha   90.00
_cell.angle_beta   90.00
_cell.angle_gamma   90.00
#
_symmetry.space_group_name_H-M   'P 1'
#
loop_
_entity.id
_entity.type
_entity.pdbx_description
1 polymer ?
#
loop_
_entity_poly.entity_id
_entity_poly.type
_entity_poly.pdbx_seq_one_letter_code
_entity_poly.pdbx_strand_id
1 'polypeptide(L)'
;MYFIPKPHKKATPLRPILNTIHAATKQISQFLDKLIRPLFDRFVRQTTIVDGANLLDQLQKYIQKGYFNSSTLFITFDISNLYTMLPQEESLAILAEFLHAHNCERVNGISIDTIVEFGRVVLQANAFVYSNKFYRQIIGGAMGSAFILTLANIFMGKWERQTILPKLAFHELYGRYIDDVFFTWNASEDKLKQLLEAANNFHPNIKLEYHIGKSLPFLDVLLHHDNGILTTPVYHKSSAEPTVVSFLSDHPRHVFRNVIQSGLTRAVRCSSTFDIFNNERRAIRLMFLYNRCPSRYINEQFRLFFADYMSSSTSSLLPMLTDESQFVALRQKLSHQPTAK
;
A
#
# COMPACT_ATOMS: atom_id res chain seq x y z
N MET A 1 -2.07 23.34 10.00
CA MET A 1 -2.72 22.27 9.20
C MET A 1 -2.80 22.73 7.76
N TYR A 2 -2.62 21.83 6.80
CA TYR A 2 -2.89 22.10 5.38
C TYR A 2 -3.70 20.95 4.79
N PHE A 3 -4.21 21.14 3.58
CA PHE A 3 -5.04 20.14 2.90
C PHE A 3 -4.43 19.71 1.58
N ILE A 4 -4.54 18.42 1.28
CA ILE A 4 -4.16 17.85 -0.02
C ILE A 4 -5.45 17.39 -0.73
N PRO A 5 -5.77 17.87 -1.94
CA PRO A 5 -6.94 17.41 -2.67
C PRO A 5 -6.79 15.96 -3.12
N LYS A 6 -7.89 15.21 -3.13
CA LYS A 6 -7.98 13.86 -3.75
C LYS A 6 -8.73 13.96 -5.08
N PRO A 7 -8.07 14.36 -6.19
CA PRO A 7 -8.74 14.63 -7.48
C PRO A 7 -9.39 13.40 -8.12
N HIS A 8 -8.99 12.21 -7.69
CA HIS A 8 -9.52 10.93 -8.17
C HIS A 8 -10.81 10.49 -7.47
N LYS A 9 -11.25 11.17 -6.40
CA LYS A 9 -12.51 10.87 -5.70
C LYS A 9 -13.59 11.89 -6.10
N LYS A 10 -14.85 11.46 -6.14
CA LYS A 10 -16.01 12.34 -6.44
C LYS A 10 -16.01 13.54 -5.48
N ALA A 11 -16.25 14.73 -6.02
CA ALA A 11 -16.21 16.01 -5.30
C ALA A 11 -14.83 16.43 -4.76
N THR A 12 -13.74 15.75 -5.14
CA THR A 12 -12.35 16.11 -4.78
C THR A 12 -12.17 16.41 -3.29
N PRO A 13 -12.47 15.46 -2.39
CA PRO A 13 -12.39 15.69 -0.95
C PRO A 13 -10.96 16.07 -0.54
N LEU A 14 -10.87 16.90 0.50
CA LEU A 14 -9.62 17.37 1.06
C LEU A 14 -9.11 16.41 2.14
N ARG A 15 -7.83 16.01 2.04
CA ARG A 15 -7.13 15.26 3.07
C ARG A 15 -6.42 16.24 4.01
N PRO A 16 -6.84 16.38 5.27
CA PRO A 16 -6.12 17.21 6.23
C PRO A 16 -4.79 16.57 6.59
N ILE A 17 -3.71 17.36 6.60
CA ILE A 17 -2.38 16.94 7.05
C ILE A 17 -1.91 17.90 8.15
N LEU A 18 -1.39 17.31 9.22
CA LEU A 18 -0.75 18.03 10.29
C LEU A 18 0.77 17.99 10.06
N ASN A 19 1.39 19.17 10.02
CA ASN A 19 2.84 19.25 10.06
C ASN A 19 3.30 18.93 11.49
N THR A 20 3.86 17.73 11.69
CA THR A 20 4.30 17.24 13.00
C THR A 20 5.78 17.50 13.27
N ILE A 21 6.52 18.21 12.41
CA ILE A 21 7.98 18.36 12.52
C ILE A 21 8.42 18.88 13.90
N HIS A 22 7.66 19.81 14.47
CA HIS A 22 7.90 20.43 15.78
C HIS A 22 6.78 20.13 16.80
N ALA A 23 5.99 19.09 16.58
CA ALA A 23 4.92 18.73 17.53
C ALA A 23 5.53 18.23 18.85
N ALA A 24 4.97 18.67 19.98
CA ALA A 24 5.43 18.28 21.32
C ALA A 24 5.41 16.75 21.54
N THR A 25 4.45 16.05 20.94
CA THR A 25 4.27 14.60 21.06
C THR A 25 5.10 13.79 20.06
N LYS A 26 5.87 14.44 19.17
CA LYS A 26 6.61 13.75 18.10
C LYS A 26 7.57 12.68 18.62
N GLN A 27 8.37 13.02 19.63
CA GLN A 27 9.38 12.11 20.16
C GLN A 27 8.73 10.89 20.85
N ILE A 28 7.67 11.11 21.63
CA ILE A 28 6.89 10.03 22.26
C ILE A 28 6.26 9.14 21.19
N SER A 29 5.67 9.73 20.15
CA SER A 29 5.08 8.98 19.03
C SER A 29 6.12 8.12 18.30
N GLN A 30 7.30 8.67 17.99
CA GLN A 30 8.38 7.91 17.36
C GLN A 30 8.93 6.80 18.26
N PHE A 31 9.02 7.07 19.57
CA PHE A 31 9.43 6.10 20.56
C PHE A 31 8.46 4.92 20.62
N LEU A 32 7.16 5.18 20.73
CA LEU A 32 6.13 4.15 20.75
C LEU A 32 6.07 3.35 19.45
N ASP A 33 6.17 4.00 18.29
CA ASP A 33 6.21 3.28 17.01
C ASP A 33 7.41 2.32 16.94
N LYS A 34 8.61 2.77 17.30
CA LYS A 34 9.81 1.91 17.35
C LYS A 34 9.66 0.73 18.32
N LEU A 35 8.92 0.93 19.42
CA LEU A 35 8.69 -0.09 20.43
C LEU A 35 7.67 -1.14 19.96
N ILE A 36 6.55 -0.70 19.38
CA ILE A 36 5.37 -1.54 19.13
C ILE A 36 5.33 -2.09 17.70
N ARG A 37 5.78 -1.33 16.71
CA ARG A 37 5.67 -1.72 15.29
C ARG A 37 6.39 -3.04 14.96
N PRO A 38 7.58 -3.35 15.49
CA PRO A 38 8.21 -4.65 15.27
C PRO A 38 7.39 -5.83 15.81
N LEU A 39 6.71 -5.64 16.95
CA LEU A 39 5.81 -6.66 17.51
C LEU A 39 4.60 -6.87 16.61
N PHE A 40 3.97 -5.77 16.19
CA PHE A 40 2.85 -5.82 15.25
C PHE A 40 3.24 -6.55 13.96
N ASP A 41 4.30 -6.07 13.28
CA ASP A 41 4.77 -6.62 12.01
C ASP A 41 5.11 -8.13 12.14
N ARG A 42 5.61 -8.58 13.30
CA ARG A 42 5.88 -10.00 13.59
C ARG A 42 4.59 -10.81 13.70
N PHE A 43 3.60 -10.35 14.46
CA PHE A 43 2.41 -11.13 14.79
C PHE A 43 1.35 -11.15 13.69
N VAL A 44 1.30 -10.12 12.83
CA VAL A 44 0.29 -10.02 11.76
C VAL A 44 0.85 -10.24 10.35
N ARG A 45 2.08 -10.76 10.24
CA ARG A 45 2.77 -10.88 8.93
C ARG A 45 1.96 -11.63 7.89
N GLN A 46 1.21 -12.66 8.31
CA GLN A 46 0.43 -13.55 7.44
C GLN A 46 -0.72 -12.84 6.73
N THR A 47 -1.26 -11.77 7.33
CA THR A 47 -2.38 -10.99 6.77
C THR A 47 -1.92 -9.64 6.22
N THR A 48 -0.61 -9.37 6.20
CA THR A 48 -0.05 -8.08 5.78
C THR A 48 0.52 -8.16 4.37
N ILE A 49 0.00 -7.33 3.48
CA ILE A 49 0.61 -7.04 2.18
C ILE A 49 1.57 -5.87 2.37
N VAL A 50 2.78 -5.95 1.79
CA VAL A 50 3.80 -4.90 1.90
C VAL A 50 3.93 -4.02 0.65
N ASP A 51 3.59 -4.56 -0.52
CA ASP A 51 3.56 -3.87 -1.81
C ASP A 51 2.84 -4.75 -2.86
N GLY A 52 2.67 -4.24 -4.09
CA GLY A 52 2.05 -4.99 -5.18
C GLY A 52 2.83 -6.24 -5.57
N ALA A 53 4.16 -6.23 -5.51
CA ALA A 53 4.97 -7.41 -5.80
C ALA A 53 4.71 -8.55 -4.80
N ASN A 54 4.57 -8.22 -3.52
CA ASN A 54 4.20 -9.18 -2.49
C ASN A 54 2.79 -9.74 -2.70
N LEU A 55 1.83 -8.94 -3.13
CA LEU A 55 0.51 -9.44 -3.52
C LEU A 55 0.61 -10.42 -4.70
N LEU A 56 1.38 -10.08 -5.74
CA LEU A 56 1.53 -10.93 -6.92
C LEU A 56 2.18 -12.29 -6.59
N ASP A 57 3.17 -12.33 -5.71
CA ASP A 57 3.76 -13.58 -5.21
C ASP A 57 2.72 -14.43 -4.45
N GLN A 58 1.89 -13.80 -3.61
CA GLN A 58 0.82 -14.50 -2.90
C GLN A 58 -0.26 -15.04 -3.87
N LEU A 59 -0.65 -14.26 -4.88
CA LEU A 59 -1.59 -14.69 -5.93
C LEU A 59 -1.03 -15.84 -6.76
N GLN A 60 0.25 -15.80 -7.12
CA GLN A 60 0.90 -16.90 -7.84
C GLN A 60 0.85 -18.20 -7.03
N LYS A 61 1.15 -18.14 -5.72
CA LYS A 61 1.04 -19.30 -4.82
C LYS A 61 -0.41 -19.79 -4.70
N TYR A 62 -1.37 -18.87 -4.62
CA TYR A 62 -2.80 -19.19 -4.60
C TYR A 62 -3.27 -19.90 -5.88
N ILE A 63 -2.79 -19.46 -7.05
CA ILE A 63 -3.04 -20.10 -8.35
C ILE A 63 -2.39 -21.49 -8.41
N GLN A 64 -1.12 -21.62 -8.00
CA GLN A 64 -0.39 -22.89 -8.00
C GLN A 64 -1.05 -23.97 -7.12
N LYS A 65 -1.74 -23.57 -6.06
CA LYS A 65 -2.52 -24.47 -5.21
C LYS A 65 -3.87 -24.88 -5.81
N GLY A 66 -4.24 -24.35 -6.98
CA GLY A 66 -5.50 -24.65 -7.65
C GLY A 66 -6.70 -23.94 -7.04
N TYR A 67 -6.50 -22.88 -6.25
CA TYR A 67 -7.60 -22.18 -5.59
C TYR A 67 -8.23 -21.10 -6.47
N PHE A 68 -7.49 -20.58 -7.46
CA PHE A 68 -7.99 -19.64 -8.44
C PHE A 68 -8.75 -20.37 -9.55
N ASN A 69 -9.98 -19.94 -9.83
CA ASN A 69 -10.86 -20.56 -10.82
C ASN A 69 -11.66 -19.50 -11.60
N SER A 70 -12.42 -19.92 -12.61
CA SER A 70 -13.19 -19.03 -13.49
C SER A 70 -14.29 -18.23 -12.79
N SER A 71 -14.72 -18.64 -11.59
CA SER A 71 -15.67 -17.91 -10.76
C SER A 71 -15.02 -16.98 -9.71
N THR A 72 -13.70 -17.01 -9.56
CA THR A 72 -13.01 -16.19 -8.56
C THR A 72 -13.28 -14.70 -8.78
N LEU A 73 -13.76 -14.03 -7.74
CA LEU A 73 -13.94 -12.59 -7.69
C LEU A 73 -12.80 -11.96 -6.89
N PHE A 74 -12.43 -10.73 -7.26
CA PHE A 74 -11.59 -9.87 -6.46
C PHE A 74 -12.47 -8.91 -5.67
N ILE A 75 -12.08 -8.64 -4.43
CA ILE A 75 -12.69 -7.67 -3.55
C ILE A 75 -11.61 -6.77 -2.99
N THR A 76 -11.85 -5.47 -3.06
CA THR A 76 -10.98 -4.45 -2.46
C THR A 76 -11.78 -3.56 -1.53
N PHE A 77 -11.25 -3.25 -0.34
CA PHE A 77 -11.81 -2.21 0.53
C PHE A 77 -10.85 -1.03 0.66
N ASP A 78 -11.39 0.19 0.64
CA ASP A 78 -10.76 1.42 1.10
C ASP A 78 -11.41 1.83 2.42
N ILE A 79 -10.62 1.86 3.50
CA ILE A 79 -11.12 2.28 4.81
C ILE A 79 -11.11 3.80 4.90
N SER A 80 -12.30 4.39 4.87
CA SER A 80 -12.45 5.84 4.85
C SER A 80 -11.99 6.48 6.15
N ASN A 81 -11.10 7.48 6.01
CA ASN A 81 -10.66 8.37 7.10
C ASN A 81 -10.12 7.65 8.34
N LEU A 82 -9.52 6.47 8.18
CA LEU A 82 -9.06 5.58 9.26
C LEU A 82 -8.41 6.35 10.41
N TYR A 83 -7.29 7.04 10.16
CA TYR A 83 -6.55 7.73 11.23
C TYR A 83 -7.35 8.82 11.92
N THR A 84 -8.13 9.60 11.18
CA THR A 84 -8.90 10.73 11.72
C THR A 84 -10.16 10.31 12.46
N MET A 85 -10.58 9.06 12.31
CA MET A 85 -11.81 8.53 12.91
C MET A 85 -11.56 7.44 13.98
N LEU A 86 -10.30 7.11 14.29
CA LEU A 86 -10.00 6.14 15.34
C LEU A 86 -10.59 6.57 16.69
N PRO A 87 -11.40 5.73 17.35
CA PRO A 87 -11.86 6.00 18.72
C PRO A 87 -10.65 5.91 19.67
N GLN A 88 -10.26 7.03 20.29
CA GLN A 88 -8.96 7.15 20.96
C GLN A 88 -8.80 6.15 22.12
N GLU A 89 -9.72 6.15 23.08
CA GLU A 89 -9.68 5.28 24.26
C GLU A 89 -9.80 3.80 23.91
N GLU A 90 -10.74 3.47 23.02
CA GLU A 90 -10.92 2.10 22.55
C GLU A 90 -9.68 1.61 21.81
N SER A 91 -9.04 2.45 20.99
CA SER A 91 -7.81 2.08 20.30
C SER A 91 -6.68 1.75 21.29
N LEU A 92 -6.57 2.51 22.38
CA LEU A 92 -5.60 2.23 23.45
C LEU A 92 -5.93 0.94 24.20
N ALA A 93 -7.21 0.68 24.47
CA ALA A 93 -7.65 -0.59 25.05
C ALA A 93 -7.32 -1.77 24.14
N ILE A 94 -7.54 -1.64 22.83
CA ILE A 94 -7.19 -2.66 21.83
C ILE A 94 -5.68 -2.86 21.73
N LEU A 95 -4.87 -1.80 21.90
CA LEU A 95 -3.43 -1.92 22.01
C LEU A 95 -3.02 -2.75 23.24
N ALA A 96 -3.62 -2.49 24.40
CA ALA A 96 -3.37 -3.28 25.60
C ALA A 96 -3.78 -4.75 25.41
N GLU A 97 -4.99 -4.99 24.91
CA GLU A 97 -5.48 -6.33 24.56
C GLU A 97 -4.52 -7.06 23.61
N PHE A 98 -4.03 -6.36 22.59
CA PHE A 98 -3.07 -6.91 21.64
C PHE A 98 -1.76 -7.33 22.32
N LEU A 99 -1.21 -6.51 23.21
CA LEU A 99 0.03 -6.84 23.93
C LEU A 99 -0.17 -8.00 24.89
N HIS A 100 -1.28 -8.02 25.64
CA HIS A 100 -1.62 -9.14 26.53
C HIS A 100 -1.80 -10.45 25.77
N ALA A 101 -2.54 -10.44 24.66
CA ALA A 101 -2.79 -11.64 23.84
C ALA A 101 -1.51 -12.29 23.28
N HIS A 102 -0.41 -11.53 23.21
CA HIS A 102 0.89 -12.01 22.73
C HIS A 102 1.94 -12.14 23.83
N ASN A 103 1.50 -12.25 25.10
CA ASN A 103 2.36 -12.42 26.27
C ASN A 103 3.44 -11.33 26.41
N CYS A 104 3.14 -10.11 25.99
CA CYS A 104 4.04 -8.96 26.07
C CYS A 104 3.75 -8.13 27.32
N GLU A 105 3.84 -8.72 28.52
CA GLU A 105 3.58 -8.02 29.80
C GLU A 105 4.43 -6.76 29.97
N ARG A 106 5.64 -6.78 29.42
CA ARG A 106 6.51 -5.61 29.26
C ARG A 106 7.12 -5.61 27.86
N VAL A 107 7.26 -4.43 27.26
CA VAL A 107 7.99 -4.25 26.01
C VAL A 107 9.24 -3.43 26.29
N ASN A 108 10.42 -4.01 26.06
CA ASN A 108 11.72 -3.45 26.43
C ASN A 108 11.77 -2.92 27.88
N GLY A 109 11.18 -3.67 28.81
CA GLY A 109 11.15 -3.29 30.23
C GLY A 109 10.08 -2.26 30.61
N ILE A 110 9.23 -1.81 29.68
CA ILE A 110 8.14 -0.85 29.95
C ILE A 110 6.82 -1.60 30.11
N SER A 111 6.04 -1.29 31.15
CA SER A 111 4.73 -1.92 31.37
C SER A 111 3.70 -1.49 30.31
N ILE A 112 2.71 -2.35 30.07
CA ILE A 112 1.58 -2.03 29.17
C ILE A 112 0.88 -0.74 29.60
N ASP A 113 0.64 -0.53 30.90
CA ASP A 113 -0.01 0.69 31.41
C ASP A 113 0.79 1.96 31.04
N THR A 114 2.11 1.90 31.14
CA THR A 114 2.98 3.03 30.76
C THR A 114 2.92 3.30 29.25
N ILE A 115 2.87 2.23 28.44
CA ILE A 115 2.73 2.33 26.97
C ILE A 115 1.38 2.97 26.62
N VAL A 116 0.30 2.52 27.27
CA VAL A 116 -1.05 3.07 27.09
C VAL A 116 -1.09 4.54 27.47
N GLU A 117 -0.46 4.93 28.59
CA GLU A 117 -0.45 6.32 29.04
C GLU A 117 0.37 7.23 28.11
N PHE A 118 1.52 6.76 27.61
CA PHE A 118 2.23 7.49 26.55
C PHE A 118 1.40 7.62 25.27
N GLY A 119 0.67 6.55 24.88
CA GLY A 119 -0.24 6.59 23.73
C GLY A 119 -1.37 7.61 23.93
N ARG A 120 -1.93 7.67 25.14
CA ARG A 120 -2.93 8.66 25.56
C ARG A 120 -2.41 10.08 25.43
N VAL A 121 -1.20 10.35 25.91
CA VAL A 121 -0.54 11.66 25.73
C VAL A 121 -0.41 12.01 24.25
N VAL A 122 0.02 11.07 23.40
CA VAL A 122 0.16 11.32 21.95
C VAL A 122 -1.19 11.69 21.30
N LEU A 123 -2.28 11.03 21.71
CA LEU A 123 -3.62 11.26 21.17
C LEU A 123 -4.26 12.56 21.69
N GLN A 124 -4.18 12.79 23.01
CA GLN A 124 -4.90 13.85 23.70
C GLN A 124 -4.15 15.19 23.73
N ALA A 125 -2.81 15.17 23.68
CA ALA A 125 -2.00 16.40 23.61
C ALA A 125 -1.74 16.86 22.16
N ASN A 126 -2.46 16.31 21.18
CA ASN A 126 -2.35 16.72 19.79
C ASN A 126 -3.09 18.06 19.54
N ALA A 127 -2.33 19.15 19.59
CA ALA A 127 -2.79 20.50 19.27
C ALA A 127 -2.16 21.01 17.97
N PHE A 128 -2.93 21.76 17.17
CA PHE A 128 -2.47 22.35 15.92
C PHE A 128 -3.11 23.71 15.65
N VAL A 129 -2.46 24.49 14.79
CA VAL A 129 -2.96 25.80 14.34
C VAL A 129 -3.58 25.68 12.95
N TYR A 130 -4.74 26.30 12.79
CA TYR A 130 -5.40 26.50 11.50
C TYR A 130 -6.11 27.86 11.51
N SER A 131 -5.95 28.65 10.44
CA SER A 131 -6.53 30.00 10.33
C SER A 131 -6.35 30.86 11.60
N ASN A 132 -5.11 30.91 12.12
CA ASN A 132 -4.71 31.64 13.34
C ASN A 132 -5.46 31.24 14.63
N LYS A 133 -6.08 30.06 14.66
CA LYS A 133 -6.75 29.50 15.85
C LYS A 133 -6.11 28.18 16.25
N PHE A 134 -6.08 27.93 17.57
CA PHE A 134 -5.62 26.68 18.15
C PHE A 134 -6.77 25.67 18.20
N TYR A 135 -6.48 24.45 17.79
CA TYR A 135 -7.40 23.32 17.81
C TYR A 135 -6.74 22.14 18.50
N ARG A 136 -7.56 21.32 19.15
CA ARG A 136 -7.17 20.01 19.68
C ARG A 136 -8.03 18.96 19.00
N GLN A 137 -7.40 17.87 18.56
CA GLN A 137 -8.12 16.76 17.96
C GLN A 137 -8.79 15.91 19.05
N ILE A 138 -10.12 15.77 18.97
CA ILE A 138 -10.93 15.04 19.97
C ILE A 138 -11.25 13.59 19.57
N ILE A 139 -11.03 13.25 18.30
CA ILE A 139 -11.25 11.90 17.72
C ILE A 139 -10.14 11.62 16.70
N GLY A 140 -9.72 10.37 16.61
CA GLY A 140 -8.62 9.96 15.76
C GLY A 140 -7.26 10.43 16.27
N GLY A 141 -6.26 10.31 15.42
CA GLY A 141 -4.91 10.82 15.64
C GLY A 141 -4.43 11.72 14.51
N ALA A 142 -3.32 12.42 14.77
CA ALA A 142 -2.65 13.24 13.77
C ALA A 142 -2.17 12.38 12.59
N MET A 143 -2.70 12.64 11.39
CA MET A 143 -2.11 12.12 10.16
C MET A 143 -0.67 12.66 10.04
N GLY A 144 0.32 11.75 10.04
CA GLY A 144 1.74 12.09 10.09
C GLY A 144 2.44 11.78 11.42
N SER A 145 1.69 11.30 12.43
CA SER A 145 2.26 10.75 13.66
C SER A 145 2.59 9.27 13.49
N ALA A 146 3.82 8.87 13.80
CA ALA A 146 4.31 7.50 13.60
C ALA A 146 3.48 6.47 14.40
N PHE A 147 3.27 6.72 15.69
CA PHE A 147 2.47 5.83 16.55
C PHE A 147 1.02 5.65 16.08
N ILE A 148 0.43 6.69 15.47
CA ILE A 148 -0.96 6.62 14.99
C ILE A 148 -1.10 5.60 13.84
N LEU A 149 -0.05 5.44 13.01
CA LEU A 149 -0.01 4.40 11.99
C LEU A 149 -0.02 3.00 12.62
N THR A 150 0.82 2.77 13.64
CA THR A 150 0.88 1.50 14.36
C THR A 150 -0.45 1.18 15.04
N LEU A 151 -1.00 2.17 15.73
CA LEU A 151 -2.25 2.04 16.48
C LEU A 151 -3.44 1.73 15.56
N ALA A 152 -3.53 2.42 14.42
CA ALA A 152 -4.53 2.15 13.39
C ALA A 152 -4.46 0.71 12.89
N ASN A 153 -3.24 0.23 12.63
CA ASN A 153 -3.01 -1.12 12.13
C ASN A 153 -3.39 -2.19 13.17
N ILE A 154 -3.14 -1.93 14.46
CA ILE A 154 -3.54 -2.80 15.57
C ILE A 154 -5.07 -2.81 15.72
N PHE A 155 -5.71 -1.65 15.65
CA PHE A 155 -7.17 -1.53 15.66
C PHE A 155 -7.79 -2.35 14.52
N MET A 156 -7.27 -2.16 13.30
CA MET A 156 -7.73 -2.94 12.15
C MET A 156 -7.44 -4.43 12.32
N GLY A 157 -6.33 -4.82 12.96
CA GLY A 157 -6.06 -6.22 13.29
C GLY A 157 -7.16 -6.89 14.13
N LYS A 158 -7.83 -6.16 15.04
CA LYS A 158 -9.00 -6.67 15.77
C LYS A 158 -10.21 -6.81 14.84
N TRP A 159 -10.50 -5.80 14.02
CA TRP A 159 -11.54 -5.85 13.00
C TRP A 159 -11.37 -7.05 12.06
N GLU A 160 -10.16 -7.28 11.54
CA GLU A 160 -9.84 -8.41 10.64
C GLU A 160 -10.17 -9.75 11.29
N ARG A 161 -9.68 -9.96 12.52
CA ARG A 161 -9.86 -11.21 13.26
C ARG A 161 -11.31 -11.49 13.63
N GLN A 162 -12.12 -10.46 13.86
CA GLN A 162 -13.50 -10.62 14.30
C GLN A 162 -14.50 -10.66 13.15
N THR A 163 -14.17 -10.08 11.98
CA THR A 163 -15.13 -9.91 10.89
C THR A 163 -14.78 -10.66 9.61
N ILE A 164 -13.53 -10.55 9.15
CA ILE A 164 -13.12 -11.07 7.84
C ILE A 164 -12.60 -12.49 7.96
N LEU A 165 -11.53 -12.69 8.75
CA LEU A 165 -10.81 -13.96 8.82
C LEU A 165 -11.72 -15.16 9.18
N PRO A 166 -12.70 -15.05 10.10
CA PRO A 166 -13.59 -16.18 10.40
C PRO A 166 -14.52 -16.59 9.25
N LYS A 167 -14.74 -15.69 8.27
CA LYS A 167 -15.68 -15.89 7.16
C LYS A 167 -15.00 -16.32 5.86
N LEU A 168 -13.68 -16.25 5.77
CA LEU A 168 -12.93 -16.75 4.63
C LEU A 168 -12.98 -18.28 4.65
N ALA A 169 -13.55 -18.87 3.60
CA ALA A 169 -13.77 -20.30 3.45
C ALA A 169 -12.47 -21.03 3.06
N PHE A 170 -11.51 -21.02 4.00
CA PHE A 170 -10.22 -21.73 4.03
C PHE A 170 -9.21 -21.41 2.91
N HIS A 171 -9.65 -21.16 1.69
CA HIS A 171 -8.76 -21.04 0.55
C HIS A 171 -8.58 -19.60 0.09
N GLU A 172 -9.51 -18.68 0.35
CA GLU A 172 -9.42 -17.28 -0.08
C GLU A 172 -8.09 -16.65 0.33
N LEU A 173 -7.44 -16.02 -0.65
CA LEU A 173 -6.33 -15.13 -0.38
C LEU A 173 -6.86 -13.87 0.29
N TYR A 174 -6.24 -13.45 1.38
CA TYR A 174 -6.52 -12.20 2.08
C TYR A 174 -5.23 -11.48 2.40
N GLY A 175 -5.25 -10.15 2.27
CA GLY A 175 -4.21 -9.33 2.85
C GLY A 175 -4.59 -7.86 2.89
N ARG A 176 -3.97 -7.14 3.82
CA ARG A 176 -4.16 -5.71 4.00
C ARG A 176 -2.85 -4.96 3.88
N TYR A 177 -2.88 -3.86 3.13
CA TYR A 177 -1.86 -2.83 3.09
C TYR A 177 -2.44 -1.58 3.76
N ILE A 178 -2.14 -1.39 5.05
CA ILE A 178 -2.59 -0.22 5.82
C ILE A 178 -4.13 -0.06 5.79
N ASP A 179 -4.66 0.88 5.01
CA ASP A 179 -6.09 1.20 4.83
C ASP A 179 -6.73 0.49 3.62
N ASP A 180 -5.91 -0.12 2.75
CA ASP A 180 -6.34 -0.90 1.59
C ASP A 180 -6.40 -2.40 1.93
N VAL A 181 -7.56 -3.03 1.75
CA VAL A 181 -7.74 -4.48 1.95
C VAL A 181 -7.98 -5.15 0.60
N PHE A 182 -7.40 -6.34 0.41
CA PHE A 182 -7.64 -7.20 -0.73
C PHE A 182 -8.01 -8.61 -0.29
N PHE A 183 -9.00 -9.20 -0.95
CA PHE A 183 -9.20 -10.64 -0.88
C PHE A 183 -9.88 -11.21 -2.13
N THR A 184 -9.66 -12.50 -2.36
CA THR A 184 -10.38 -13.28 -3.37
C THR A 184 -11.66 -13.86 -2.79
N TRP A 185 -12.64 -14.19 -3.61
CA TRP A 185 -13.85 -14.88 -3.17
C TRP A 185 -14.33 -15.90 -4.18
N ASN A 186 -14.63 -17.11 -3.70
CA ASN A 186 -15.14 -18.23 -4.49
C ASN A 186 -16.49 -18.75 -4.01
N ALA A 187 -16.98 -18.31 -2.85
CA ALA A 187 -18.26 -18.76 -2.30
C ALA A 187 -19.45 -17.99 -2.92
N SER A 188 -20.67 -18.29 -2.46
CA SER A 188 -21.89 -17.63 -2.97
C SER A 188 -21.90 -16.12 -2.71
N GLU A 189 -22.62 -15.40 -3.58
CA GLU A 189 -22.81 -13.96 -3.46
C GLU A 189 -23.53 -13.59 -2.15
N ASP A 190 -24.45 -14.41 -1.66
CA ASP A 190 -25.15 -14.16 -0.40
C ASP A 190 -24.21 -14.19 0.81
N LYS A 191 -23.27 -15.15 0.85
CA LYS A 191 -22.24 -15.19 1.88
C LYS A 191 -21.31 -13.98 1.79
N LEU A 192 -21.02 -13.51 0.56
CA LEU A 192 -20.24 -12.30 0.37
C LEU A 192 -20.99 -11.09 0.94
N LYS A 193 -22.26 -10.90 0.60
CA LYS A 193 -23.10 -9.81 1.13
C LYS A 193 -23.11 -9.79 2.67
N GLN A 194 -23.31 -10.95 3.30
CA GLN A 194 -23.26 -11.07 4.77
C GLN A 194 -21.89 -10.71 5.35
N LEU A 195 -20.79 -11.01 4.65
CA LEU A 195 -19.45 -10.59 5.04
C LEU A 195 -19.32 -9.06 4.93
N LEU A 196 -19.71 -8.48 3.80
CA LEU A 196 -19.61 -7.03 3.55
C LEU A 196 -20.43 -6.22 4.55
N GLU A 197 -21.66 -6.64 4.84
CA GLU A 197 -22.54 -5.99 5.80
C GLU A 197 -21.93 -6.04 7.21
N ALA A 198 -21.44 -7.20 7.66
CA ALA A 198 -20.80 -7.31 8.96
C ALA A 198 -19.52 -6.47 9.05
N ALA A 199 -18.74 -6.44 7.96
CA ALA A 199 -17.51 -5.65 7.88
C ALA A 199 -17.80 -4.15 8.01
N ASN A 200 -18.82 -3.65 7.33
CA ASN A 200 -19.20 -2.23 7.34
C ASN A 200 -19.97 -1.81 8.60
N ASN A 201 -20.59 -2.77 9.31
CA ASN A 201 -21.31 -2.54 10.57
C ASN A 201 -20.46 -2.77 11.82
N PHE A 202 -19.18 -3.12 11.67
CA PHE A 202 -18.31 -3.44 12.80
C PHE A 202 -18.20 -2.30 13.83
N HIS A 203 -18.04 -1.06 13.36
CA HIS A 203 -17.85 0.08 14.24
C HIS A 203 -18.41 1.36 13.60
N PRO A 204 -19.14 2.21 14.34
CA PRO A 204 -19.79 3.40 13.78
C PRO A 204 -18.83 4.39 13.10
N ASN A 205 -17.59 4.48 13.59
CA ASN A 205 -16.56 5.39 13.06
C ASN A 205 -15.76 4.81 11.89
N ILE A 206 -15.90 3.52 11.58
CA ILE A 206 -15.21 2.88 10.46
C ILE A 206 -16.21 2.72 9.32
N LYS A 207 -15.87 3.29 8.16
CA LYS A 207 -16.68 3.19 6.94
C LYS A 207 -15.84 2.58 5.83
N LEU A 208 -16.42 1.61 5.14
CA LEU A 208 -15.75 0.88 4.08
C LEU A 208 -16.35 1.29 2.73
N GLU A 209 -15.50 1.67 1.79
CA GLU A 209 -15.84 1.69 0.37
C GLU A 209 -15.31 0.39 -0.22
N TYR A 210 -16.16 -0.40 -0.88
CA TYR A 210 -15.75 -1.67 -1.46
C TYR A 210 -16.03 -1.76 -2.96
N HIS A 211 -15.20 -2.52 -3.65
CA HIS A 211 -15.37 -2.86 -5.05
C HIS A 211 -15.26 -4.37 -5.22
N ILE A 212 -16.09 -4.93 -6.09
CA ILE A 212 -16.14 -6.36 -6.41
C ILE A 212 -16.07 -6.48 -7.92
N GLY A 213 -15.24 -7.40 -8.42
CA GLY A 213 -15.18 -7.66 -9.84
C GLY A 213 -14.08 -8.61 -10.24
N LYS A 214 -14.03 -8.89 -11.54
CA LYS A 214 -12.94 -9.63 -12.18
C LYS A 214 -11.79 -8.72 -12.63
N SER A 215 -12.00 -7.41 -12.64
CA SER A 215 -10.95 -6.44 -12.89
C SER A 215 -10.98 -5.34 -11.84
N LEU A 216 -9.96 -5.28 -10.99
CA LEU A 216 -9.87 -4.30 -9.91
C LEU A 216 -8.43 -3.84 -9.69
N PRO A 217 -8.22 -2.55 -9.39
CA PRO A 217 -6.93 -2.05 -8.96
C PRO A 217 -6.66 -2.37 -7.49
N PHE A 218 -5.42 -2.72 -7.17
CA PHE A 218 -4.92 -2.75 -5.80
C PHE A 218 -3.46 -2.29 -5.78
N LEU A 219 -3.17 -1.26 -4.97
CA LEU A 219 -1.87 -0.57 -4.97
C LEU A 219 -1.48 -0.08 -6.37
N ASP A 220 -0.34 -0.56 -6.90
CA ASP A 220 0.22 -0.25 -8.21
C ASP A 220 -0.13 -1.29 -9.29
N VAL A 221 -0.96 -2.29 -8.97
CA VAL A 221 -1.32 -3.39 -9.86
C VAL A 221 -2.79 -3.31 -10.25
N LEU A 222 -3.10 -3.51 -11.53
CA LEU A 222 -4.45 -3.74 -12.01
C LEU A 222 -4.63 -5.23 -12.25
N LEU A 223 -5.46 -5.87 -11.43
CA LEU A 223 -5.75 -7.29 -11.55
C LEU A 223 -6.82 -7.49 -12.63
N HIS A 224 -6.59 -8.41 -13.56
CA HIS A 224 -7.56 -8.80 -14.58
C HIS A 224 -7.70 -10.31 -14.63
N HIS A 225 -8.88 -10.79 -14.28
CA HIS A 225 -9.26 -12.18 -14.39
C HIS A 225 -10.12 -12.40 -15.63
N ASP A 226 -9.62 -13.21 -16.55
CA ASP A 226 -10.36 -13.73 -17.70
C ASP A 226 -10.37 -15.26 -17.69
N ASN A 227 -11.53 -15.85 -17.36
CA ASN A 227 -11.76 -17.30 -17.42
C ASN A 227 -10.66 -18.20 -16.82
N GLY A 228 -10.18 -17.86 -15.62
CA GLY A 228 -9.12 -18.58 -14.90
C GLY A 228 -7.69 -18.13 -15.23
N ILE A 229 -7.53 -17.15 -16.13
CA ILE A 229 -6.25 -16.53 -16.46
C ILE A 229 -6.15 -15.17 -15.78
N LEU A 230 -5.08 -14.97 -15.01
CA LEU A 230 -4.77 -13.69 -14.36
C LEU A 230 -3.74 -12.92 -15.19
N THR A 231 -4.07 -11.68 -15.56
CA THR A 231 -3.14 -10.70 -16.13
C THR A 231 -3.03 -9.47 -15.25
N THR A 232 -1.85 -8.86 -15.20
CA THR A 232 -1.52 -7.84 -14.18
C THR A 232 -0.74 -6.64 -14.76
N PRO A 233 -1.37 -5.76 -15.55
CA PRO A 233 -0.77 -4.47 -15.91
C PRO A 233 -0.52 -3.55 -14.70
N VAL A 234 0.32 -2.54 -14.90
CA VAL A 234 0.46 -1.42 -13.96
C VAL A 234 -0.86 -0.65 -13.90
N TYR A 235 -1.33 -0.36 -12.70
CA TYR A 235 -2.52 0.48 -12.52
C TYR A 235 -2.16 1.96 -12.64
N HIS A 236 -2.87 2.66 -13.53
CA HIS A 236 -2.86 4.12 -13.62
C HIS A 236 -4.23 4.65 -13.26
N LYS A 237 -4.29 5.63 -12.34
CA LYS A 237 -5.55 6.29 -12.00
C LYS A 237 -6.07 7.02 -13.24
N SER A 238 -7.37 6.99 -13.47
CA SER A 238 -8.01 7.66 -14.63
C SER A 238 -7.78 9.18 -14.68
N SER A 239 -7.53 9.80 -13.53
CA SER A 239 -7.19 11.23 -13.40
C SER A 239 -5.69 11.52 -13.34
N ALA A 240 -4.84 10.49 -13.47
CA ALA A 240 -3.39 10.70 -13.50
C ALA A 240 -3.01 11.32 -14.85
N GLU A 241 -2.67 12.60 -14.82
CA GLU A 241 -1.94 13.19 -15.94
C GLU A 241 -0.55 12.54 -16.03
N PRO A 242 0.03 12.41 -17.23
CA PRO A 242 1.38 11.89 -17.41
C PRO A 242 2.42 12.94 -17.01
N THR A 243 2.27 13.55 -15.83
CA THR A 243 3.15 14.59 -15.32
C THR A 243 4.19 13.97 -14.37
N VAL A 244 5.44 14.26 -14.66
CA VAL A 244 6.57 14.00 -13.75
C VAL A 244 7.33 15.30 -13.57
N VAL A 245 8.36 15.29 -12.72
CA VAL A 245 9.26 16.45 -12.62
C VAL A 245 9.77 16.79 -14.02
N SER A 246 9.50 18.01 -14.48
CA SER A 246 9.95 18.50 -15.78
C SER A 246 11.48 18.43 -15.86
N PHE A 247 12.03 17.92 -16.97
CA PHE A 247 13.48 17.82 -17.14
C PHE A 247 14.20 19.19 -17.18
N LEU A 248 13.43 20.26 -17.38
CA LEU A 248 13.87 21.64 -17.34
C LEU A 248 13.91 22.23 -15.92
N SER A 249 13.42 21.52 -14.91
CA SER A 249 13.52 21.97 -13.53
C SER A 249 14.96 21.88 -13.02
N ASP A 250 15.28 22.68 -12.01
CA ASP A 250 16.61 22.71 -11.38
C ASP A 250 16.84 21.56 -10.38
N HIS A 251 16.20 20.41 -10.61
CA HIS A 251 16.37 19.24 -9.75
C HIS A 251 17.68 18.51 -10.11
N PRO A 252 18.38 17.91 -9.13
CA PRO A 252 19.56 17.12 -9.41
C PRO A 252 19.29 15.99 -10.42
N ARG A 253 20.27 15.67 -11.28
CA ARG A 253 20.12 14.65 -12.33
C ARG A 253 19.75 13.26 -11.81
N HIS A 254 20.20 12.92 -10.60
CA HIS A 254 19.84 11.65 -9.97
C HIS A 254 18.33 11.51 -9.69
N VAL A 255 17.60 12.61 -9.48
CA VAL A 255 16.13 12.58 -9.28
C VAL A 255 15.46 12.06 -10.54
N PHE A 256 15.78 12.63 -11.72
CA PHE A 256 15.22 12.18 -12.99
C PHE A 256 15.58 10.74 -13.31
N ARG A 257 16.84 10.35 -13.05
CA ARG A 257 17.27 8.95 -13.15
C ARG A 257 16.39 8.06 -12.29
N ASN A 258 16.23 8.38 -11.01
CA ASN A 258 15.47 7.55 -10.08
C ASN A 258 14.00 7.40 -10.51
N VAL A 259 13.33 8.46 -10.98
CA VAL A 259 11.94 8.34 -11.47
C VAL A 259 11.85 7.39 -12.67
N ILE A 260 12.80 7.44 -13.62
CA ILE A 260 12.84 6.51 -14.76
C ILE A 260 13.08 5.08 -14.27
N GLN A 261 14.11 4.87 -13.45
CA GLN A 261 14.52 3.55 -12.96
C GLN A 261 13.39 2.91 -12.15
N SER A 262 12.80 3.64 -11.19
CA SER A 262 11.67 3.17 -10.39
C SER A 262 10.44 2.87 -11.24
N GLY A 263 10.15 3.69 -12.26
CA GLY A 263 9.06 3.43 -13.20
C GLY A 263 9.24 2.11 -13.97
N LEU A 264 10.47 1.85 -14.46
CA LEU A 264 10.80 0.59 -15.14
C LEU A 264 10.79 -0.60 -14.18
N THR A 265 11.33 -0.47 -12.96
CA THR A 265 11.26 -1.51 -11.93
C THR A 265 9.81 -1.89 -11.64
N ARG A 266 8.94 -0.89 -11.45
CA ARG A 266 7.50 -1.10 -11.25
C ARG A 266 6.88 -1.81 -12.45
N ALA A 267 7.15 -1.34 -13.67
CA ALA A 267 6.65 -1.95 -14.90
C ALA A 267 7.00 -3.45 -14.99
N VAL A 268 8.24 -3.82 -14.64
CA VAL A 268 8.66 -5.23 -14.65
C VAL A 268 7.93 -6.04 -13.57
N ARG A 269 7.84 -5.51 -12.34
CA ARG A 269 7.26 -6.24 -11.21
C ARG A 269 5.77 -6.52 -11.42
N CYS A 270 5.03 -5.50 -11.86
CA CYS A 270 3.58 -5.62 -12.04
C CYS A 270 3.24 -6.52 -13.23
N SER A 271 3.85 -6.27 -14.39
CA SER A 271 3.43 -6.89 -15.67
C SER A 271 3.50 -8.41 -15.65
N SER A 272 2.41 -9.07 -16.01
CA SER A 272 2.35 -10.54 -16.09
C SER A 272 2.99 -11.13 -17.35
N THR A 273 3.06 -10.35 -18.44
CA THR A 273 3.60 -10.78 -19.74
C THR A 273 4.53 -9.72 -20.31
N PHE A 274 5.38 -10.11 -21.26
CA PHE A 274 6.29 -9.21 -21.94
C PHE A 274 5.57 -8.12 -22.75
N ASP A 275 4.44 -8.44 -23.37
CA ASP A 275 3.66 -7.46 -24.13
C ASP A 275 3.07 -6.37 -23.25
N ILE A 276 2.54 -6.75 -22.07
CA ILE A 276 2.04 -5.80 -21.07
C ILE A 276 3.18 -4.90 -20.59
N PHE A 277 4.35 -5.49 -20.29
CA PHE A 277 5.54 -4.73 -19.91
C PHE A 277 5.97 -3.76 -21.02
N ASN A 278 5.99 -4.20 -22.28
CA ASN A 278 6.39 -3.36 -23.40
C ASN A 278 5.45 -2.17 -23.60
N ASN A 279 4.14 -2.37 -23.41
CA ASN A 279 3.17 -1.29 -23.47
C ASN A 279 3.40 -0.27 -22.35
N GLU A 280 3.62 -0.72 -21.11
CA GLU A 280 3.96 0.18 -20.00
C GLU A 280 5.29 0.90 -20.23
N ARG A 281 6.32 0.21 -20.73
CA ARG A 281 7.62 0.81 -21.08
C ARG A 281 7.46 1.93 -22.12
N ARG A 282 6.60 1.73 -23.12
CA ARG A 282 6.27 2.77 -24.12
C ARG A 282 5.53 3.94 -23.46
N ALA A 283 4.57 3.67 -22.58
CA ALA A 283 3.85 4.71 -21.83
C ALA A 283 4.81 5.56 -20.99
N ILE A 284 5.75 4.93 -20.26
CA ILE A 284 6.80 5.61 -19.50
C ILE A 284 7.63 6.51 -20.41
N ARG A 285 8.08 6.00 -21.57
CA ARG A 285 8.82 6.81 -22.55
C ARG A 285 8.04 8.06 -22.97
N LEU A 286 6.77 7.88 -23.34
CA LEU A 286 5.90 8.98 -23.77
C LEU A 286 5.70 10.01 -22.67
N MET A 287 5.51 9.56 -21.43
CA MET A 287 5.42 10.43 -20.25
C MET A 287 6.68 11.30 -20.09
N PHE A 288 7.88 10.73 -20.21
CA PHE A 288 9.11 11.54 -20.09
C PHE A 288 9.33 12.50 -21.26
N LEU A 289 8.98 12.10 -22.49
CA LEU A 289 9.02 12.99 -23.65
C LEU A 289 8.05 14.16 -23.48
N TYR A 290 6.85 13.90 -22.97
CA TYR A 290 5.85 14.93 -22.65
C TYR A 290 6.41 15.95 -21.65
N ASN A 291 7.16 15.49 -20.64
CA ASN A 291 7.82 16.34 -19.64
C ASN A 291 9.21 16.88 -20.07
N ARG A 292 9.40 17.06 -21.39
CA ARG A 292 10.58 17.70 -22.01
C ARG A 292 11.92 17.00 -21.73
N CYS A 293 11.90 15.71 -21.37
CA CYS A 293 13.11 14.93 -21.20
C CYS A 293 13.70 14.54 -22.58
N PRO A 294 14.98 14.84 -22.87
CA PRO A 294 15.60 14.51 -24.15
C PRO A 294 15.58 13.01 -24.43
N SER A 295 15.18 12.61 -25.64
CA SER A 295 15.13 11.20 -26.04
C SER A 295 16.46 10.47 -25.85
N ARG A 296 17.61 11.15 -26.03
CA ARG A 296 18.94 10.57 -25.82
C ARG A 296 19.13 10.15 -24.35
N TYR A 297 18.71 11.00 -23.40
CA TYR A 297 18.78 10.71 -21.98
C TYR A 297 17.86 9.54 -21.60
N ILE A 298 16.63 9.52 -22.12
CA ILE A 298 15.69 8.41 -21.87
C ILE A 298 16.28 7.08 -22.38
N ASN A 299 16.80 7.06 -23.61
CA ASN A 299 17.43 5.87 -24.19
C ASN A 299 18.61 5.38 -23.34
N GLU A 300 19.44 6.29 -22.87
CA GLU A 300 20.57 5.97 -22.00
C GLU A 300 20.11 5.37 -20.67
N GLN A 301 19.09 5.96 -20.02
CA GLN A 301 18.58 5.43 -18.75
C GLN A 301 17.91 4.06 -18.91
N PHE A 302 17.19 3.84 -20.00
CA PHE A 302 16.61 2.53 -20.30
C PHE A 302 17.71 1.50 -20.53
N ARG A 303 18.76 1.84 -21.29
CA ARG A 303 19.93 0.98 -21.47
C ARG A 303 20.59 0.63 -20.15
N LEU A 304 20.83 1.62 -19.28
CA LEU A 304 21.46 1.40 -17.98
C LEU A 304 20.61 0.48 -17.11
N PHE A 305 19.29 0.67 -17.08
CA PHE A 305 18.39 -0.21 -16.35
C PHE A 305 18.56 -1.67 -16.79
N PHE A 306 18.48 -1.97 -18.09
CA PHE A 306 18.62 -3.36 -18.55
C PHE A 306 20.05 -3.90 -18.36
N ALA A 307 21.07 -3.07 -18.54
CA ALA A 307 22.47 -3.47 -18.33
C ALA A 307 22.76 -3.85 -16.88
N ASP A 308 22.20 -3.13 -15.91
CA ASP A 308 22.39 -3.38 -14.48
C ASP A 308 21.82 -4.76 -14.06
N TYR A 309 20.86 -5.30 -14.81
CA TYR A 309 20.18 -6.57 -14.46
C TYR A 309 20.44 -7.73 -15.44
N MET A 310 20.99 -7.46 -16.63
CA MET A 310 21.36 -8.46 -17.63
C MET A 310 22.87 -8.70 -17.65
N SER A 311 23.35 -9.50 -16.70
CA SER A 311 24.74 -9.95 -16.62
C SER A 311 24.96 -11.26 -17.41
N SER A 312 25.09 -11.18 -18.75
CA SER A 312 25.99 -12.02 -19.60
C SER A 312 25.63 -11.97 -21.10
N SER A 313 26.65 -11.69 -21.91
CA SER A 313 26.84 -12.12 -23.31
C SER A 313 25.69 -11.94 -24.30
N THR A 314 25.45 -10.72 -24.75
CA THR A 314 25.17 -10.50 -26.18
C THR A 314 25.68 -9.14 -26.62
N SER A 315 26.34 -9.20 -27.78
CA SER A 315 27.00 -8.14 -28.53
C SER A 315 26.33 -6.77 -28.43
N SER A 316 27.19 -5.75 -28.41
CA SER A 316 26.92 -4.36 -28.76
C SER A 316 25.79 -4.21 -29.80
N LEU A 317 24.85 -3.31 -29.50
CA LEU A 317 23.73 -2.84 -30.33
C LEU A 317 22.38 -3.58 -30.18
N LEU A 318 21.85 -3.67 -28.95
CA LEU A 318 20.50 -3.20 -28.56
C LEU A 318 20.17 -3.69 -27.13
N PRO A 319 20.17 -2.80 -26.11
CA PRO A 319 19.97 -3.16 -24.71
C PRO A 319 18.48 -3.20 -24.34
N MET A 320 17.68 -3.87 -25.17
CA MET A 320 16.25 -4.00 -24.94
C MET A 320 15.91 -5.48 -24.83
N LEU A 321 15.03 -5.84 -23.90
CA LEU A 321 14.42 -7.17 -23.89
C LEU A 321 13.84 -7.48 -25.28
N THR A 322 14.15 -8.66 -25.81
CA THR A 322 13.72 -9.11 -27.14
C THR A 322 12.59 -10.13 -27.09
N ASP A 323 12.44 -10.83 -25.97
CA ASP A 323 11.52 -11.95 -25.82
C ASP A 323 11.00 -12.13 -24.38
N GLU A 324 9.99 -13.00 -24.24
CA GLU A 324 9.36 -13.36 -22.97
C GLU A 324 10.33 -14.02 -21.99
N SER A 325 11.31 -14.80 -22.47
CA SER A 325 12.24 -15.53 -21.59
C SER A 325 13.16 -14.57 -20.84
N GLN A 326 13.70 -13.57 -21.54
CA GLN A 326 14.49 -12.50 -20.92
C GLN A 326 13.65 -11.68 -19.94
N PHE A 327 12.40 -11.40 -20.28
CA PHE A 327 11.48 -10.68 -19.38
C PHE A 327 11.21 -11.46 -18.08
N VAL A 328 10.89 -12.75 -18.18
CA VAL A 328 10.65 -13.61 -17.01
C VAL A 328 11.88 -13.67 -16.11
N ALA A 329 13.08 -13.81 -16.68
CA ALA A 329 14.33 -13.79 -15.92
C ALA A 329 14.55 -12.46 -15.19
N LEU A 330 14.29 -11.33 -15.85
CA LEU A 330 14.38 -10.01 -15.23
C LEU A 330 13.37 -9.84 -14.09
N ARG A 331 12.13 -10.28 -14.32
CA ARG A 331 11.05 -10.20 -13.35
C ARG A 331 11.38 -11.00 -12.10
N GLN A 332 11.87 -12.23 -12.24
CA GLN A 332 12.31 -13.04 -11.09
C GLN A 332 13.39 -12.34 -10.26
N LYS A 333 14.39 -11.71 -10.91
CA LYS A 333 15.43 -10.94 -10.19
C LYS A 333 14.85 -9.74 -9.42
N LEU A 334 13.89 -9.03 -10.02
CA LEU A 334 13.35 -7.79 -9.46
C LEU A 334 12.23 -8.00 -8.43
N SER A 335 11.50 -9.12 -8.48
CA SER A 335 10.41 -9.44 -7.55
C SER A 335 10.88 -9.63 -6.10
N HIS A 336 12.14 -10.01 -5.89
CA HIS A 336 12.70 -10.22 -4.54
C HIS A 336 13.42 -9.00 -3.97
N GLN A 337 13.58 -7.93 -4.76
CA GLN A 337 14.19 -6.71 -4.25
C GLN A 337 13.16 -5.94 -3.41
N PRO A 338 13.53 -5.46 -2.21
CA PRO A 338 12.65 -4.61 -1.44
C PRO A 338 12.30 -3.36 -2.25
N THR A 339 11.03 -2.97 -2.22
CA THR A 339 10.62 -1.66 -2.73
C THR A 339 11.28 -0.61 -1.84
N ALA A 340 12.19 0.19 -2.41
CA ALA A 340 12.80 1.30 -1.69
C ALA A 340 11.66 2.24 -1.23
N LYS A 341 11.52 2.40 0.08
CA LYS A 341 10.51 3.27 0.70
C LYS A 341 10.86 4.73 0.53
#